data_AF-Q6GKQ0-F1
#
_entry.id   AF-Q6GKQ0-F1
#
_cell.length_a   1.000
_cell.length_b   1.000
_cell.length_c   1.000
_cell.angle_alpha   90.00
_cell.angle_beta   90.00
_cell.angle_gamma   90.00
#
_symmetry.space_group_name_H-M   'P 1'
#
loop_
_entity.id
_entity.type
_entity.pdbx_description
1 polymer ?
#
loop_
_entity_poly.entity_id
_entity_poly.type
_entity_poly.pdbx_seq_one_letter_code
_entity_poly.pdbx_strand_id
1 'polypeptide(L)'
;MNQKNPKDTQNFITSKKHVKEILNHTNISKQDNVIEIGSGKGHFTKELVKMSRSVTAIEIDGGLCQVTKEAVNPSENIKVIQTDILKFSFPKHINYKIYGNIPYNISTDIVKRITFESQAKYSYLIVEKGFAKRLQNLQRALGLLLMVEMDIKMLKKVPPLYFHPKPSVDSVLIVLERHQPLISKKDYKKYRSFVYKWVNREYRVLFTKNQFRQALKHANVTNINKLSKEQFLSIFNSYKLFH
;
A
#
# COMPACT_ATOMS: atom_id res chain seq x y z
N MET A 1 8.13 -5.11 -26.30
CA MET A 1 7.91 -5.77 -24.99
C MET A 1 6.55 -6.44 -25.04
N ASN A 2 6.49 -7.77 -24.96
CA ASN A 2 5.21 -8.49 -24.97
C ASN A 2 4.28 -7.92 -23.89
N GLN A 3 3.18 -7.28 -24.31
CA GLN A 3 2.12 -6.87 -23.40
C GLN A 3 1.48 -8.14 -22.85
N LYS A 4 1.97 -8.61 -21.69
CA LYS A 4 1.30 -9.67 -20.93
C LYS A 4 -0.12 -9.19 -20.63
N ASN A 5 -1.10 -9.97 -21.06
CA ASN A 5 -2.50 -9.66 -20.82
C ASN A 5 -2.70 -9.59 -19.29
N PRO A 6 -3.41 -8.59 -18.71
CA PRO A 6 -3.57 -8.49 -17.26
C PRO A 6 -4.12 -9.79 -16.63
N LYS A 7 -4.96 -10.51 -17.39
CA LYS A 7 -5.47 -11.85 -17.06
C LYS A 7 -4.37 -12.88 -16.76
N ASP A 8 -3.23 -12.82 -17.46
CA ASP A 8 -2.11 -13.76 -17.32
C ASP A 8 -1.20 -13.46 -16.11
N THR A 9 -1.49 -12.38 -15.39
CA THR A 9 -0.70 -11.95 -14.22
C THR A 9 -1.43 -12.12 -12.88
N GLN A 10 -2.66 -12.62 -12.90
CA GLN A 10 -3.47 -12.80 -11.70
C GLN A 10 -3.21 -14.15 -11.02
N ASN A 11 -2.77 -14.08 -9.77
CA ASN A 11 -2.55 -15.25 -8.92
C ASN A 11 -3.65 -15.31 -7.85
N PHE A 12 -4.40 -16.42 -7.78
CA PHE A 12 -5.52 -16.57 -6.85
C PHE A 12 -5.16 -17.47 -5.67
N ILE A 13 -5.57 -17.09 -4.45
CA ILE A 13 -5.55 -17.97 -3.29
C ILE A 13 -6.96 -18.57 -3.14
N THR A 14 -7.09 -19.87 -3.40
CA THR A 14 -8.41 -20.53 -3.49
C THR A 14 -8.74 -21.37 -2.25
N SER A 15 -7.73 -21.82 -1.51
CA SER A 15 -7.93 -22.59 -0.27
C SER A 15 -8.59 -21.73 0.81
N LYS A 16 -9.81 -22.12 1.22
CA LYS A 16 -10.55 -21.48 2.33
C LYS A 16 -9.72 -21.43 3.62
N LYS A 17 -8.92 -22.46 3.90
CA LYS A 17 -8.01 -22.50 5.06
C LYS A 17 -7.01 -21.35 4.99
N HIS A 18 -6.34 -21.18 3.85
CA HIS A 18 -5.32 -20.14 3.67
C HIS A 18 -5.94 -18.73 3.68
N VAL A 19 -7.11 -18.56 3.07
CA VAL A 19 -7.87 -17.30 3.12
C VAL A 19 -8.15 -16.89 4.57
N LYS A 20 -8.73 -17.80 5.38
CA LYS A 20 -9.02 -17.52 6.79
C LYS A 20 -7.76 -17.24 7.59
N GLU A 21 -6.71 -18.04 7.40
CA GLU A 21 -5.43 -17.85 8.08
C GLU A 21 -4.84 -16.45 7.82
N ILE A 22 -4.90 -15.97 6.58
CA ILE A 22 -4.44 -14.63 6.20
C ILE A 22 -5.32 -13.56 6.84
N LEU A 23 -6.64 -13.68 6.73
CA LEU A 23 -7.58 -12.68 7.26
C LEU A 23 -7.51 -12.57 8.79
N ASN A 24 -7.18 -13.65 9.50
CA ASN A 24 -6.96 -13.63 10.95
C ASN A 24 -5.76 -12.78 11.40
N HIS A 25 -4.87 -12.38 10.50
CA HIS A 25 -3.78 -11.43 10.81
C HIS A 25 -4.21 -9.97 10.64
N THR A 26 -5.45 -9.72 10.18
CA THR A 26 -6.04 -8.39 10.08
C THR A 26 -6.84 -8.06 11.33
N ASN A 27 -7.11 -6.78 11.57
CA ASN A 27 -8.02 -6.35 12.63
C ASN A 27 -9.45 -6.12 12.11
N ILE A 28 -9.82 -6.68 10.94
CA ILE A 28 -11.16 -6.51 10.36
C ILE A 28 -12.19 -7.20 11.25
N SER A 29 -13.26 -6.47 11.61
CA SER A 29 -14.33 -6.91 12.48
C SER A 29 -15.71 -6.58 11.92
N LYS A 30 -16.75 -7.08 12.59
CA LYS A 30 -18.15 -6.86 12.25
C LYS A 30 -18.61 -5.40 12.31
N GLN A 31 -17.77 -4.49 12.83
CA GLN A 31 -18.06 -3.05 12.83
C GLN A 31 -17.52 -2.33 11.59
N ASP A 32 -16.62 -2.96 10.82
CA ASP A 32 -15.90 -2.29 9.74
C ASP A 32 -16.63 -2.37 8.39
N ASN A 33 -16.63 -1.27 7.64
CA ASN A 33 -16.85 -1.31 6.20
C ASN A 33 -15.50 -1.66 5.53
N VAL A 34 -15.51 -2.60 4.58
CA VAL A 34 -14.30 -3.05 3.89
C VAL A 34 -14.40 -2.74 2.41
N ILE A 35 -13.35 -2.14 1.85
CA ILE A 35 -13.16 -2.06 0.40
C ILE A 35 -12.16 -3.14 0.01
N GLU A 36 -12.59 -4.10 -0.81
CA GLU A 36 -11.72 -5.13 -1.37
C GLU A 36 -11.23 -4.69 -2.75
N ILE A 37 -9.90 -4.71 -2.95
CA ILE A 37 -9.25 -4.42 -4.22
C ILE A 37 -8.91 -5.74 -4.92
N GLY A 38 -9.58 -6.00 -6.03
CA GLY A 38 -9.46 -7.23 -6.83
C GLY A 38 -10.11 -8.40 -6.12
N SER A 39 -11.43 -8.57 -6.31
CA SER A 39 -12.16 -9.71 -5.73
C SER A 39 -11.80 -11.03 -6.41
N GLY A 40 -11.37 -10.98 -7.67
CA GLY A 40 -11.02 -12.15 -8.44
C GLY A 40 -12.16 -13.16 -8.48
N LYS A 41 -11.90 -14.39 -8.02
CA LYS A 41 -12.91 -15.45 -7.93
C LYS A 41 -13.78 -15.42 -6.66
N GLY A 42 -13.72 -14.34 -5.87
CA GLY A 42 -14.54 -14.14 -4.68
C GLY A 42 -14.11 -14.92 -3.43
N HIS A 43 -12.91 -15.51 -3.40
CA HIS A 43 -12.48 -16.36 -2.28
C HIS A 43 -12.27 -15.57 -0.98
N PHE A 44 -11.60 -14.42 -1.05
CA PHE A 44 -11.48 -13.52 0.09
C PHE A 44 -12.82 -12.84 0.39
N THR A 45 -13.51 -12.36 -0.66
CA THR A 45 -14.83 -11.75 -0.57
C THR A 45 -15.81 -12.57 0.27
N LYS A 46 -15.92 -13.88 0.03
CA LYS A 46 -16.79 -14.81 0.80
C LYS A 46 -16.54 -14.76 2.31
N GLU A 47 -15.29 -14.60 2.73
CA GLU A 47 -14.95 -14.56 4.15
C GLU A 47 -15.00 -13.12 4.71
N LEU A 48 -14.65 -12.11 3.91
CA LEU A 48 -14.79 -10.70 4.26
C LEU A 48 -16.25 -10.33 4.58
N VAL A 49 -17.18 -10.77 3.74
CA VAL A 49 -18.63 -10.57 3.93
C VAL A 49 -19.11 -11.14 5.28
N LYS A 50 -18.53 -12.27 5.70
CA LYS A 50 -18.85 -12.93 6.97
C LYS A 50 -18.22 -12.27 8.17
N MET A 51 -17.16 -11.48 8.03
CA MET A 51 -16.43 -10.91 9.17
C MET A 51 -16.56 -9.39 9.28
N SER A 52 -17.14 -8.72 8.30
CA SER A 52 -17.28 -7.25 8.25
C SER A 52 -18.73 -6.78 8.36
N ARG A 53 -18.93 -5.48 8.58
CA ARG A 53 -20.25 -4.83 8.50
C ARG A 53 -20.74 -4.82 7.06
N SER A 54 -19.91 -4.36 6.13
CA SER A 54 -20.21 -4.32 4.69
C SER A 54 -18.94 -4.47 3.86
N VAL A 55 -19.08 -4.98 2.64
CA VAL A 55 -17.99 -5.10 1.66
C VAL A 55 -18.32 -4.35 0.38
N THR A 56 -17.39 -3.55 -0.11
CA THR A 56 -17.39 -3.04 -1.49
C THR A 56 -16.23 -3.68 -2.24
N ALA A 57 -16.54 -4.66 -3.09
CA ALA A 57 -15.57 -5.35 -3.92
C ALA A 57 -15.36 -4.59 -5.24
N ILE A 58 -14.12 -4.19 -5.51
CA ILE A 58 -13.69 -3.51 -6.73
C ILE A 58 -12.96 -4.51 -7.62
N GLU A 59 -13.47 -4.74 -8.82
CA GLU A 59 -12.86 -5.66 -9.79
C GLU A 59 -12.93 -5.05 -11.19
N ILE A 60 -11.85 -5.19 -11.96
CA ILE A 60 -11.77 -4.61 -13.31
C ILE A 60 -12.38 -5.55 -14.36
N ASP A 61 -12.26 -6.85 -14.15
CA ASP A 61 -12.80 -7.87 -15.06
C ASP A 61 -14.29 -8.13 -14.78
N GLY A 62 -15.14 -7.84 -15.77
CA GLY A 62 -16.59 -8.02 -15.64
C GLY A 62 -17.03 -9.48 -15.45
N GLY A 63 -16.29 -10.45 -16.00
CA GLY A 63 -16.54 -11.87 -15.79
C GLY A 63 -16.23 -12.29 -14.35
N LEU A 64 -15.12 -11.82 -13.80
CA LEU A 64 -14.78 -12.03 -12.38
C LEU A 64 -15.75 -11.32 -11.43
N CYS A 65 -16.29 -10.16 -11.82
CA CYS A 65 -17.37 -9.52 -11.07
C CYS A 65 -18.59 -10.45 -10.97
N GLN A 66 -18.98 -11.08 -12.06
CA GLN A 66 -20.12 -12.00 -12.08
C GLN A 66 -19.85 -13.24 -11.21
N VAL A 67 -18.68 -13.86 -11.36
CA VAL A 67 -18.23 -14.97 -10.50
C VAL A 67 -18.23 -14.58 -9.02
N THR A 68 -17.79 -13.35 -8.71
CA THR A 68 -17.80 -12.83 -7.34
C THR A 68 -19.22 -12.68 -6.80
N LYS A 69 -20.15 -12.14 -7.59
CA LYS A 69 -21.57 -11.98 -7.20
C LYS A 69 -22.22 -13.33 -6.90
N GLU A 70 -22.02 -14.32 -7.76
CA GLU A 70 -22.50 -15.68 -7.57
C GLU A 70 -21.89 -16.33 -6.32
N ALA A 71 -20.60 -16.14 -6.11
CA ALA A 71 -19.88 -16.64 -4.95
C ALA A 71 -20.43 -16.12 -3.62
N VAL A 72 -20.93 -14.88 -3.56
CA VAL A 72 -21.37 -14.26 -2.30
C VAL A 72 -22.88 -14.27 -2.10
N ASN A 73 -23.66 -14.70 -3.09
CA ASN A 73 -25.10 -14.85 -2.98
C ASN A 73 -25.47 -15.83 -1.83
N PRO A 74 -26.48 -15.55 -0.98
CA PRO A 74 -27.39 -14.40 -0.98
C PRO A 74 -26.99 -13.27 -0.01
N SER A 75 -25.70 -13.08 0.26
CA SER A 75 -25.26 -12.05 1.21
C SER A 75 -25.67 -10.65 0.76
N GLU A 76 -26.35 -9.92 1.64
CA GLU A 76 -26.89 -8.58 1.35
C GLU A 76 -25.90 -7.44 1.67
N ASN A 77 -24.93 -7.69 2.55
CA ASN A 77 -23.97 -6.69 3.01
C ASN A 77 -22.77 -6.53 2.06
N ILE A 78 -22.98 -6.68 0.75
CA ILE A 78 -21.93 -6.56 -0.26
C ILE A 78 -22.40 -5.85 -1.53
N LYS A 79 -21.51 -5.01 -2.08
CA LYS A 79 -21.60 -4.43 -3.41
C LYS A 79 -20.39 -4.84 -4.24
N VAL A 80 -20.61 -5.39 -5.43
CA VAL A 80 -19.55 -5.67 -6.41
C VAL A 80 -19.60 -4.60 -7.49
N ILE A 81 -18.51 -3.84 -7.64
CA ILE A 81 -18.39 -2.72 -8.58
C ILE A 81 -17.34 -3.08 -9.63
N GLN A 82 -17.76 -3.13 -10.90
CA GLN A 82 -16.84 -3.29 -12.02
C GLN A 82 -16.16 -1.95 -12.31
N THR A 83 -14.95 -1.76 -11.82
CA THR A 83 -14.16 -0.54 -12.09
C THR A 83 -12.67 -0.76 -11.86
N ASP A 84 -11.86 0.05 -12.53
CA ASP A 84 -10.43 0.09 -12.32
C ASP A 84 -10.12 0.72 -10.95
N ILE A 85 -9.40 0.00 -10.09
CA ILE A 85 -8.92 0.55 -8.82
C ILE A 85 -8.00 1.75 -9.00
N LEU A 86 -7.49 2.06 -10.19
CA LEU A 86 -6.75 3.29 -10.45
C LEU A 86 -7.64 4.50 -10.74
N LYS A 87 -8.94 4.27 -10.97
CA LYS A 87 -9.96 5.31 -11.26
C LYS A 87 -11.06 5.39 -10.21
N PHE A 88 -11.17 4.39 -9.33
CA PHE A 88 -12.16 4.34 -8.27
C PHE A 88 -12.07 5.55 -7.32
N SER A 89 -13.20 6.19 -7.00
CA SER A 89 -13.26 7.29 -6.03
C SER A 89 -13.52 6.75 -4.62
N PHE A 90 -12.55 6.91 -3.72
CA PHE A 90 -12.70 6.48 -2.33
C PHE A 90 -13.73 7.32 -1.57
N PRO A 91 -14.54 6.72 -0.66
CA PRO A 91 -15.47 7.48 0.19
C PRO A 91 -14.74 8.51 1.08
N LYS A 92 -15.34 9.68 1.27
CA LYS A 92 -14.76 10.78 2.08
C LYS A 92 -15.39 10.98 3.46
N HIS A 93 -16.58 10.43 3.70
CA HIS A 93 -17.34 10.69 4.94
C HIS A 93 -17.71 9.42 5.70
N ILE A 94 -17.02 8.31 5.39
CA ILE A 94 -17.27 7.01 5.99
C ILE A 94 -15.94 6.40 6.41
N ASN A 95 -15.92 5.74 7.57
CA ASN A 95 -14.80 4.94 8.02
C ASN A 95 -14.83 3.57 7.33
N TYR A 96 -13.69 3.19 6.77
CA TYR A 96 -13.51 1.89 6.13
C TYR A 96 -12.06 1.42 6.25
N LYS A 97 -11.89 0.10 6.09
CA LYS A 97 -10.60 -0.56 5.92
C LYS A 97 -10.46 -1.02 4.48
N ILE A 98 -9.23 -1.23 4.03
CA ILE A 98 -8.95 -1.79 2.70
C ILE A 98 -8.35 -3.18 2.87
N TYR A 99 -8.76 -4.10 2.02
CA TYR A 99 -8.11 -5.38 1.81
C TYR A 99 -7.79 -5.57 0.32
N GLY A 100 -6.71 -6.27 -0.03
CA GLY A 100 -6.48 -6.65 -1.43
C GLY A 100 -5.38 -7.68 -1.63
N ASN A 101 -5.65 -8.69 -2.44
CA ASN A 101 -4.62 -9.55 -3.03
C ASN A 101 -4.23 -8.98 -4.40
N ILE A 102 -3.34 -7.99 -4.41
CA ILE A 102 -3.19 -7.08 -5.56
C ILE A 102 -2.20 -7.60 -6.61
N PRO A 103 -2.43 -7.30 -7.90
CA PRO A 103 -1.49 -7.67 -8.97
C PRO A 103 -0.15 -6.94 -8.84
N TYR A 104 0.95 -7.66 -9.04
CA TYR A 104 2.30 -7.16 -8.74
C TYR A 104 2.77 -6.02 -9.63
N ASN A 105 2.34 -6.01 -10.88
CA ASN A 105 2.71 -5.02 -11.89
C ASN A 105 2.18 -3.61 -11.58
N ILE A 106 1.07 -3.50 -10.84
CA ILE A 106 0.43 -2.22 -10.48
C ILE A 106 0.49 -1.91 -8.98
N SER A 107 1.22 -2.71 -8.19
CA SER A 107 1.31 -2.54 -6.73
C SER A 107 1.77 -1.15 -6.30
N THR A 108 2.70 -0.54 -7.05
CA THR A 108 3.19 0.81 -6.74
C THR A 108 2.08 1.84 -6.84
N ASP A 109 1.26 1.76 -7.90
CA ASP A 109 0.22 2.74 -8.15
C ASP A 109 -0.95 2.56 -7.19
N ILE A 110 -1.34 1.31 -6.90
CA ILE A 110 -2.35 1.00 -5.88
C ILE A 110 -1.92 1.54 -4.51
N VAL A 111 -0.69 1.28 -4.07
CA VAL A 111 -0.20 1.78 -2.77
C VAL A 111 -0.21 3.30 -2.74
N LYS A 112 0.21 3.99 -3.81
CA LYS A 112 0.14 5.46 -3.87
C LYS A 112 -1.29 5.98 -3.79
N ARG A 113 -2.24 5.39 -4.52
CA ARG A 113 -3.66 5.78 -4.46
C ARG A 113 -4.22 5.60 -3.06
N ILE A 114 -3.96 4.47 -2.43
CA ILE A 114 -4.36 4.22 -1.04
C ILE A 114 -3.76 5.29 -0.12
N THR A 115 -2.46 5.57 -0.26
CA THR A 115 -1.79 6.50 0.64
C THR A 115 -2.27 7.94 0.49
N PHE A 116 -2.44 8.43 -0.75
CA PHE A 116 -2.67 9.86 -1.01
C PHE A 116 -4.12 10.22 -1.33
N GLU A 117 -4.98 9.27 -1.67
CA GLU A 117 -6.36 9.53 -2.11
C GLU A 117 -7.44 8.85 -1.26
N SER A 118 -7.09 7.80 -0.50
CA SER A 118 -7.98 7.14 0.46
C SER A 118 -7.81 7.71 1.86
N GLN A 119 -8.83 7.63 2.70
CA GLN A 119 -8.76 7.96 4.14
C GLN A 119 -8.75 6.72 5.05
N ALA A 120 -8.62 5.51 4.49
CA ALA A 120 -8.56 4.28 5.27
C ALA A 120 -7.47 4.35 6.36
N LYS A 121 -7.84 4.00 7.60
CA LYS A 121 -6.90 3.91 8.72
C LYS A 121 -5.99 2.68 8.60
N TYR A 122 -6.57 1.55 8.18
CA TYR A 122 -5.85 0.30 7.96
C TYR A 122 -6.09 -0.20 6.54
N SER A 123 -5.01 -0.54 5.84
CA SER A 123 -5.06 -1.21 4.54
C SER A 123 -4.19 -2.46 4.56
N TYR A 124 -4.78 -3.61 4.27
CA TYR A 124 -4.14 -4.92 4.28
C TYR A 124 -3.93 -5.41 2.86
N LEU A 125 -2.67 -5.56 2.44
CA LEU A 125 -2.35 -5.93 1.06
C LEU A 125 -1.47 -7.17 1.03
N ILE A 126 -1.78 -8.12 0.17
CA ILE A 126 -0.83 -9.18 -0.21
C ILE A 126 -0.01 -8.66 -1.39
N VAL A 127 1.31 -8.66 -1.23
CA VAL A 127 2.26 -8.17 -2.24
C VAL A 127 3.50 -9.06 -2.29
N GLU A 128 4.31 -8.92 -3.35
CA GLU A 128 5.63 -9.54 -3.39
C GLU A 128 6.49 -9.10 -2.19
N LYS A 129 7.21 -10.03 -1.59
CA LYS A 129 8.15 -9.77 -0.50
C LYS A 129 9.23 -8.76 -0.90
N GLY A 130 9.70 -8.81 -2.15
CA GLY A 130 10.65 -7.82 -2.68
C GLY A 130 10.04 -6.41 -2.74
N PHE A 131 8.77 -6.30 -3.12
CA PHE A 131 8.05 -5.03 -3.09
C PHE A 131 7.84 -4.51 -1.67
N ALA A 132 7.39 -5.34 -0.73
CA ALA A 132 7.25 -4.96 0.68
C ALA A 132 8.55 -4.40 1.27
N LYS A 133 9.70 -5.04 1.00
CA LYS A 133 11.02 -4.52 1.40
C LYS A 133 11.34 -3.17 0.77
N ARG A 134 10.94 -2.92 -0.47
CA ARG A 134 11.12 -1.62 -1.14
C ARG A 134 10.28 -0.52 -0.50
N LEU A 135 9.07 -0.84 -0.04
CA LEU A 135 8.19 0.12 0.66
C LEU A 135 8.80 0.62 1.97
N GLN A 136 9.54 -0.23 2.68
CA GLN A 136 10.19 0.11 3.94
C GLN A 136 11.61 0.71 3.77
N ASN A 137 12.14 0.76 2.55
CA ASN A 137 13.49 1.24 2.31
C ASN A 137 13.52 2.78 2.19
N LEU A 138 14.02 3.45 3.22
CA LEU A 138 14.17 4.92 3.29
C LEU A 138 15.31 5.49 2.43
N GLN A 139 16.04 4.66 1.69
CA GLN A 139 16.94 5.13 0.63
C GLN A 139 16.23 5.28 -0.72
N ARG A 140 14.97 4.84 -0.83
CA ARG A 140 14.18 4.91 -2.07
C ARG A 140 13.10 5.97 -1.94
N ALA A 141 12.84 6.67 -3.04
CA ALA A 141 11.81 7.70 -3.07
C ALA A 141 10.45 7.18 -2.61
N LEU A 142 10.06 5.97 -3.03
CA LEU A 142 8.77 5.39 -2.64
C LEU A 142 8.64 5.24 -1.12
N GLY A 143 9.65 4.70 -0.43
CA GLY A 143 9.60 4.54 1.02
C GLY A 143 9.54 5.88 1.74
N LEU A 144 10.35 6.84 1.33
CA LEU A 144 10.33 8.20 1.88
C LEU A 144 8.99 8.93 1.65
N LEU A 145 8.40 8.79 0.47
CA LEU A 145 7.11 9.42 0.16
C LEU A 145 5.94 8.81 0.96
N LEU A 146 6.00 7.52 1.29
CA LEU A 146 4.93 6.84 2.02
C LEU A 146 5.07 7.00 3.54
N MET A 147 6.29 7.03 4.08
CA MET A 147 6.53 7.08 5.54
C MET A 147 5.99 8.35 6.23
N VAL A 148 5.67 9.39 5.45
CA VAL A 148 5.10 10.64 5.99
C VAL A 148 3.60 10.56 6.23
N GLU A 149 2.94 9.53 5.69
CA GLU A 149 1.50 9.28 5.82
C GLU A 149 1.18 7.95 6.53
N MET A 150 2.08 6.97 6.40
CA MET A 150 1.81 5.57 6.73
C MET A 150 2.97 4.91 7.47
N ASP A 151 2.63 4.09 8.46
CA ASP A 151 3.50 3.04 8.97
C ASP A 151 3.23 1.74 8.19
N ILE A 152 4.30 1.10 7.71
CA ILE A 152 4.21 -0.10 6.88
C ILE A 152 4.86 -1.27 7.62
N LYS A 153 4.10 -2.33 7.89
CA LYS A 153 4.57 -3.53 8.62
C LYS A 153 4.26 -4.78 7.82
N MET A 154 5.20 -5.73 7.79
CA MET A 154 4.95 -7.09 7.28
C MET A 154 4.34 -7.92 8.40
N LEU A 155 3.13 -8.46 8.17
CA LEU A 155 2.39 -9.23 9.17
C LEU A 155 2.64 -10.72 9.04
N LYS A 156 2.69 -11.22 7.79
CA LYS A 156 2.80 -12.66 7.53
C LYS A 156 3.44 -12.94 6.19
N LYS A 157 4.28 -13.98 6.13
CA LYS A 157 4.70 -14.58 4.86
C LYS A 157 3.54 -15.39 4.26
N VAL A 158 3.31 -15.20 2.97
CA VAL A 158 2.32 -15.94 2.18
C VAL A 158 3.07 -16.80 1.16
N PRO A 159 3.18 -18.12 1.39
CA PRO A 159 3.96 -19.00 0.53
C PRO A 159 3.44 -19.02 -0.92
N PRO A 160 4.32 -19.15 -1.93
CA PRO A 160 3.91 -19.29 -3.34
C PRO A 160 2.92 -20.44 -3.58
N LEU A 161 3.03 -21.53 -2.80
CA LEU A 161 2.14 -22.69 -2.87
C LEU A 161 0.66 -22.34 -2.59
N TYR A 162 0.37 -21.20 -1.96
CA TYR A 162 -1.00 -20.79 -1.68
C TYR A 162 -1.73 -20.31 -2.93
N PHE A 163 -0.99 -19.97 -3.98
CA PHE A 163 -1.51 -19.34 -5.17
C PHE A 163 -1.64 -20.33 -6.34
N HIS A 164 -2.61 -20.06 -7.20
CA HIS A 164 -2.73 -20.66 -8.52
C HIS A 164 -3.03 -19.58 -9.57
N PRO A 165 -2.21 -19.43 -10.63
CA PRO A 165 -0.91 -20.08 -10.82
C PRO A 165 0.10 -19.76 -9.71
N LYS A 166 1.09 -20.65 -9.51
CA LYS A 166 2.14 -20.48 -8.49
C LYS A 166 3.14 -19.39 -8.94
N PRO A 167 3.34 -18.30 -8.18
CA PRO A 167 4.33 -17.30 -8.51
C PRO A 167 5.75 -17.82 -8.28
N SER A 168 6.74 -17.20 -8.94
CA SER A 168 8.17 -17.49 -8.76
C SER A 168 8.78 -16.86 -7.50
N VAL A 169 8.03 -16.01 -6.80
CA VAL A 169 8.51 -15.20 -5.67
C VAL A 169 7.61 -15.35 -4.44
N ASP A 170 8.22 -15.20 -3.27
CA ASP A 170 7.52 -15.11 -1.99
C ASP A 170 6.59 -13.89 -1.96
N SER A 171 5.42 -14.08 -1.35
CA SER A 171 4.50 -12.98 -1.03
C SER A 171 4.46 -12.73 0.48
N VAL A 172 3.97 -11.56 0.86
CA VAL A 172 3.72 -11.19 2.25
C VAL A 172 2.41 -10.43 2.36
N LEU A 173 1.70 -10.62 3.46
CA LEU A 173 0.66 -9.72 3.92
C LEU A 173 1.34 -8.53 4.61
N ILE A 174 1.09 -7.32 4.12
CA ILE A 174 1.47 -6.07 4.77
C ILE A 174 0.25 -5.34 5.31
N VAL A 175 0.48 -4.51 6.32
CA VAL A 175 -0.46 -3.46 6.72
C VAL A 175 0.16 -2.10 6.45
N LEU A 176 -0.65 -1.21 5.89
CA LEU A 176 -0.42 0.22 5.82
C LEU A 176 -1.35 0.85 6.85
N GLU A 177 -0.76 1.37 7.92
CA GLU A 177 -1.46 2.02 9.02
C GLU A 177 -1.27 3.53 8.90
N ARG A 178 -2.36 4.25 8.66
CA ARG A 178 -2.32 5.71 8.52
C ARG A 178 -2.06 6.36 9.86
N HIS A 179 -1.08 7.24 9.92
CA HIS A 179 -0.83 8.08 11.10
C HIS A 179 -1.12 9.55 10.78
N GLN A 180 -0.91 10.42 11.77
CA GLN A 180 -0.95 11.86 11.51
C GLN A 180 0.16 12.23 10.52
N PRO A 181 -0.13 13.01 9.45
CA PRO A 181 0.88 13.36 8.48
C PRO A 181 2.08 14.05 9.13
N LEU A 182 3.29 13.61 8.79
CA LEU A 182 4.54 14.16 9.35
C LEU A 182 5.00 15.41 8.63
N ILE A 183 4.43 15.67 7.45
CA ILE A 183 4.69 16.82 6.61
C ILE A 183 3.36 17.55 6.41
N SER A 184 3.38 18.88 6.57
CA SER A 184 2.19 19.69 6.32
C SER A 184 1.79 19.61 4.84
N LYS A 185 0.48 19.74 4.54
CA LYS A 185 -0.01 19.78 3.15
C LYS A 185 0.69 20.87 2.32
N LYS A 186 1.00 22.02 2.94
CA LYS A 186 1.72 23.15 2.32
C LYS A 186 3.14 22.76 1.92
N ASP A 187 3.84 21.98 2.75
CA ASP A 187 5.22 21.58 2.51
C ASP A 187 5.35 20.37 1.60
N TYR A 188 4.27 19.60 1.36
CA TYR A 188 4.35 18.32 0.67
C TYR A 188 4.94 18.43 -0.75
N LYS A 189 4.61 19.48 -1.51
CA LYS A 189 5.22 19.71 -2.84
C LYS A 189 6.74 19.91 -2.75
N LYS A 190 7.20 20.69 -1.76
CA LYS A 190 8.63 20.94 -1.48
C LYS A 190 9.30 19.63 -1.01
N TYR A 191 8.65 18.88 -0.13
CA TYR A 191 9.08 17.57 0.35
C TYR A 191 9.26 16.56 -0.79
N ARG A 192 8.28 16.44 -1.68
CA ARG A 192 8.36 15.53 -2.83
C ARG A 192 9.55 15.86 -3.73
N SER A 193 9.77 17.15 -4.04
CA SER A 193 10.95 17.55 -4.81
C SER A 193 12.27 17.25 -4.07
N PHE A 194 12.30 17.47 -2.75
CA PHE A 194 13.46 17.17 -1.92
C PHE A 194 13.80 15.68 -1.96
N VAL A 195 12.81 14.81 -1.78
CA VAL A 195 12.98 13.35 -1.80
C VAL A 195 13.62 12.87 -3.11
N TYR A 196 13.12 13.32 -4.27
CA TYR A 196 13.67 12.87 -5.55
C TYR A 196 15.14 13.28 -5.74
N LYS A 197 15.47 14.54 -5.48
CA LYS A 197 16.86 15.04 -5.54
C LYS A 197 17.76 14.32 -4.53
N TRP A 198 17.25 14.06 -3.32
CA TRP A 198 18.00 13.40 -2.27
C TRP A 198 18.39 11.97 -2.67
N VAL A 199 17.44 11.16 -3.12
CA VAL A 199 17.73 9.76 -3.47
C VAL A 199 18.62 9.63 -4.71
N ASN A 200 18.60 10.63 -5.59
CA ASN A 200 19.52 10.76 -6.73
C ASN A 200 20.90 11.32 -6.33
N ARG A 201 21.13 11.60 -5.05
CA ARG A 201 22.38 12.16 -4.51
C ARG A 201 22.73 13.54 -5.06
N GLU A 202 21.72 14.31 -5.47
CA GLU A 202 21.86 15.69 -5.95
C GLU A 202 22.03 16.68 -4.79
N TYR A 203 22.90 16.37 -3.82
CA TYR A 203 23.02 17.12 -2.58
C TYR A 203 23.41 18.59 -2.80
N ARG A 204 24.21 18.87 -3.84
CA ARG A 204 24.61 20.23 -4.21
C ARG A 204 23.46 21.07 -4.77
N VAL A 205 22.40 20.43 -5.28
CA VAL A 205 21.17 21.11 -5.71
C VAL A 205 20.29 21.45 -4.49
N LEU A 206 20.39 20.67 -3.41
CA LEU A 206 19.60 20.85 -2.19
C LEU A 206 20.25 21.83 -1.21
N PHE A 207 21.58 21.79 -1.11
CA PHE A 207 22.33 22.49 -0.07
C PHE A 207 23.67 23.01 -0.59
N THR A 208 24.11 24.14 -0.06
CA THR A 208 25.53 24.49 -0.08
C THR A 208 26.34 23.52 0.80
N LYS A 209 27.66 23.47 0.60
CA LYS A 209 28.55 22.60 1.40
C LYS A 209 28.41 22.84 2.91
N ASN A 210 28.23 24.10 3.33
CA ASN A 210 28.08 24.46 4.74
C ASN A 210 26.70 24.08 5.28
N GLN A 211 25.63 24.37 4.53
CA GLN A 211 24.27 23.97 4.90
C GLN A 211 24.15 22.45 5.04
N PHE A 212 24.73 21.69 4.11
CA PHE A 212 24.69 20.23 4.16
C PHE A 212 25.36 19.67 5.41
N ARG A 213 26.57 20.16 5.75
CA ARG A 213 27.28 19.76 6.97
C ARG A 213 26.49 20.09 8.23
N GLN A 214 25.89 21.29 8.29
CA GLN A 214 25.07 21.69 9.43
C GLN A 214 23.81 20.83 9.56
N ALA A 215 23.11 20.56 8.46
CA ALA A 215 21.92 19.70 8.45
C ALA A 215 22.23 18.28 8.95
N LEU A 216 23.34 17.67 8.50
CA LEU A 216 23.76 16.35 8.96
C LEU A 216 24.16 16.35 10.44
N LYS A 217 24.87 17.39 10.90
CA LYS A 217 25.24 17.55 12.31
C LYS A 217 24.00 17.70 13.20
N HIS A 218 23.08 18.57 12.81
CA HIS A 218 21.83 18.81 13.53
C HIS A 218 20.95 17.55 13.60
N ALA A 219 20.93 16.76 12.53
CA ALA A 219 20.21 15.49 12.50
C ALA A 219 20.97 14.32 13.18
N ASN A 220 22.14 14.55 13.79
CA ASN A 220 22.98 13.52 14.41
C ASN A 220 23.27 12.34 13.46
N VAL A 221 23.57 12.63 12.20
CA VAL A 221 23.86 11.60 11.19
C VAL A 221 25.32 11.18 11.24
N THR A 222 25.56 9.91 11.56
CA THR A 222 26.89 9.28 11.48
C THR A 222 27.11 8.54 10.16
N ASN A 223 26.03 8.06 9.52
CA ASN A 223 26.10 7.36 8.24
C ASN A 223 24.94 7.77 7.34
N ILE A 224 25.23 8.53 6.28
CA ILE A 224 24.22 9.01 5.32
C ILE A 224 23.52 7.89 4.55
N ASN A 225 24.16 6.72 4.43
CA ASN A 225 23.55 5.57 3.78
C ASN A 225 22.57 4.84 4.71
N LYS A 226 22.43 5.22 5.99
CA LYS A 226 21.52 4.55 6.92
C LYS A 226 20.86 5.58 7.83
N LEU A 227 19.93 6.34 7.25
CA LEU A 227 19.13 7.32 7.98
C LEU A 227 17.90 6.68 8.61
N SER A 228 17.61 7.08 9.85
CA SER A 228 16.29 6.88 10.44
C SER A 228 15.25 7.83 9.83
N LYS A 229 13.97 7.56 10.10
CA LYS A 229 12.83 8.40 9.73
C LYS A 229 13.00 9.81 10.30
N GLU A 230 13.38 9.92 11.57
CA GLU A 230 13.58 11.16 12.31
C GLU A 230 14.76 11.97 11.75
N GLN A 231 15.87 11.28 11.44
CA GLN A 231 17.04 11.93 10.85
C GLN A 231 16.71 12.53 9.48
N PHE A 232 16.02 11.79 8.61
CA PHE A 232 15.63 12.30 7.30
C PHE A 232 14.69 13.51 7.41
N LEU A 233 13.71 13.46 8.31
CA LEU A 233 12.80 14.59 8.55
C LEU A 233 13.52 15.81 9.12
N SER A 234 14.51 15.62 10.00
CA SER A 234 15.35 16.71 10.51
C SER A 234 16.17 17.38 9.40
N ILE A 235 16.73 16.61 8.47
CA ILE A 235 17.43 17.15 7.30
C ILE A 235 16.45 17.93 6.41
N PHE A 236 15.25 17.41 6.16
CA PHE A 236 14.25 18.12 5.38
C PHE A 236 13.79 19.43 6.06
N ASN A 237 13.64 19.43 7.38
CA ASN A 237 13.33 20.65 8.12
C ASN A 237 14.47 21.67 8.03
N SER A 238 15.73 21.22 8.09
CA SER A 238 16.89 22.08 7.84
C SER A 238 16.85 22.67 6.43
N TYR A 239 16.51 21.87 5.41
CA TYR A 239 16.31 22.33 4.04
C TYR A 239 15.24 23.43 3.96
N LYS A 240 14.10 23.28 4.64
CA LYS A 240 13.05 24.31 4.69
C LYS A 240 13.49 25.61 5.37
N LEU A 241 14.41 25.56 6.33
CA LEU A 241 14.89 26.76 7.01
C LEU A 241 15.86 27.56 6.14
N PHE A 242 16.60 26.89 5.26
CA PHE A 242 17.52 27.54 4.34
C PHE A 242 16.85 28.13 3.09
N HIS A 243 15.59 27.75 2.79
CA HIS A 243 14.84 28.10 1.55
C HIS A 243 13.36 28.34 1.81
#